data_AF-A0A917M8G5-F1
#
_entry.id   AF-A0A917M8G5-F1
#
_cell.length_a   1.000
_cell.length_b   1.000
_cell.length_c   1.000
_cell.angle_alpha   90.00
_cell.angle_beta   90.00
_cell.angle_gamma   90.00
#
_symmetry.space_group_name_H-M   'P 1'
#
loop_
_entity.id
_entity.type
_entity.pdbx_description
1 polymer ?
#
loop_
_entity_poly.entity_id
_entity_poly.type
_entity_poly.pdbx_seq_one_letter_code
_entity_poly.pdbx_strand_id
1 'polypeptide(L)'
;MIRQILITLILFSFAAEALPLAAQSSMKKTTHTPVSIRTTNLKPSDPWVFVYFHEPADQGIYLALSRDGYTFTPLNDGQPWVKPDLPSELMRDVYITRTPDGHHFRMVFTWAWHGNAIGVSDSDDLMHWSPQRKIEIMSAFPNVQNTWAPEAYWDKQHNDWLIIFSASFNANPVTHTPGEGLRIWSSRTTDWKNFSKPEKFFDRGFPVIDATLFHRTTNNKHDVVMVLKDQTVDPLLYNERWTSAPTVSGPWGKLSGPINESWSEGPSVIQVGNHAIVYYDHYRPPHPRYEGVETTDWIHWSSVDDKMHFPDAAKHGSFFQVTQAEAQRLLSRHDPQQ
;
A
#
# COMPACT_ATOMS: atom_id res chain seq x y z
N MET A 1 22.64 86.47 -12.39
CA MET A 1 22.71 86.25 -10.93
C MET A 1 23.44 84.94 -10.70
N ILE A 2 24.68 85.00 -10.22
CA ILE A 2 25.58 83.86 -9.96
C ILE A 2 25.54 83.55 -8.46
N ARG A 3 25.56 82.28 -8.04
CA ARG A 3 26.18 81.86 -6.76
C ARG A 3 26.46 80.35 -6.68
N GLN A 4 27.74 80.04 -6.46
CA GLN A 4 28.30 78.78 -5.97
C GLN A 4 28.07 78.64 -4.45
N ILE A 5 27.93 77.40 -3.93
CA ILE A 5 28.30 76.96 -2.56
C ILE A 5 28.58 75.44 -2.65
N LEU A 6 29.82 74.94 -2.59
CA LEU A 6 30.76 74.67 -1.48
C LEU A 6 30.42 73.46 -0.58
N ILE A 7 31.36 72.52 -0.55
CA ILE A 7 31.40 71.22 0.14
C ILE A 7 31.72 71.40 1.63
N THR A 8 31.18 70.53 2.49
CA THR A 8 31.75 70.27 3.83
C THR A 8 31.62 68.79 4.17
N LEU A 9 32.76 68.10 4.29
CA LEU A 9 32.89 66.75 4.86
C LEU A 9 33.08 66.87 6.38
N ILE A 10 32.35 66.09 7.16
CA ILE A 10 32.58 65.93 8.60
C ILE A 10 32.92 64.46 8.86
N LEU A 11 34.15 64.21 9.31
CA LEU A 11 34.61 62.96 9.89
C LEU A 11 34.29 62.95 11.39
N PHE A 12 33.65 61.90 11.89
CA PHE A 12 33.60 61.60 13.32
C PHE A 12 34.38 60.31 13.61
N SER A 13 35.45 60.47 14.38
CA SER A 13 36.17 59.39 15.08
C SER A 13 35.37 59.02 16.32
N PHE A 14 35.14 57.72 16.56
CA PHE A 14 34.82 57.21 17.88
C PHE A 14 35.70 56.01 18.22
N ALA A 15 36.28 56.10 19.41
CA ALA A 15 37.27 55.21 19.98
C ALA A 15 36.66 53.86 20.40
N ALA A 16 37.51 52.83 20.37
CA ALA A 16 37.20 51.49 20.81
C ALA A 16 37.15 51.41 22.34
N GLU A 17 36.03 50.94 22.90
CA GLU A 17 35.95 50.41 24.26
C GLU A 17 35.73 48.89 24.19
N ALA A 18 36.62 48.16 24.85
CA ALA A 18 36.62 46.71 24.91
C ALA A 18 35.57 46.21 25.92
N LEU A 19 34.63 45.39 25.46
CA LEU A 19 33.70 44.65 26.31
C LEU A 19 34.33 43.32 26.78
N PRO A 20 34.02 42.86 28.01
CA PRO A 20 34.70 41.72 28.63
C PRO A 20 34.28 40.38 28.01
N LEU A 21 35.23 39.45 28.01
CA LEU A 21 35.10 38.07 27.54
C LEU A 21 34.02 37.33 28.35
N ALA A 22 32.87 37.06 27.74
CA ALA A 22 31.86 36.18 28.32
C ALA A 22 32.39 34.73 28.31
N ALA A 23 32.33 34.08 29.47
CA ALA A 23 32.72 32.69 29.67
C ALA A 23 31.96 31.76 28.72
N GLN A 24 32.69 30.98 27.91
CA GLN A 24 32.14 29.88 27.13
C GLN A 24 31.69 28.77 28.09
N SER A 25 30.38 28.62 28.29
CA SER A 25 29.84 27.39 28.87
C SER A 25 30.06 26.26 27.86
N SER A 26 30.85 25.26 28.24
CA SER A 26 30.99 24.02 27.49
C SER A 26 29.63 23.32 27.41
N MET A 27 28.93 23.49 26.29
CA MET A 27 27.84 22.58 25.93
C MET A 27 28.49 21.24 25.61
N LYS A 28 28.33 20.27 26.51
CA LYS A 28 28.59 18.85 26.21
C LYS A 28 27.80 18.51 24.95
N LYS A 29 28.49 18.35 23.82
CA LYS A 29 27.98 17.70 22.63
C LYS A 29 27.53 16.31 23.07
N THR A 30 26.23 16.11 23.25
CA THR A 30 25.64 14.78 23.26
C THR A 30 25.92 14.23 21.87
N THR A 31 26.95 13.42 21.75
CA THR A 31 27.15 12.56 20.59
C THR A 31 25.97 11.61 20.56
N HIS A 32 24.96 11.92 19.76
CA HIS A 32 24.01 10.94 19.28
C HIS A 32 24.84 9.93 18.48
N THR A 33 25.21 8.83 19.13
CA THR A 33 25.67 7.65 18.42
C THR A 33 24.56 7.30 17.43
N PRO A 34 24.81 7.26 16.12
CA PRO A 34 23.79 6.82 15.19
C PRO A 34 23.38 5.42 15.63
N VAL A 35 22.14 5.27 16.05
CA VAL A 35 21.55 3.94 16.26
C VAL A 35 21.67 3.28 14.90
N SER A 36 22.52 2.25 14.83
CA SER A 36 22.58 1.37 13.67
C SER A 36 21.18 0.76 13.53
N ILE A 37 20.40 1.27 12.57
CA ILE A 37 19.09 0.71 12.23
C ILE A 37 19.39 -0.69 11.71
N ARG A 38 19.22 -1.71 12.55
CA ARG A 38 19.20 -3.09 12.10
C ARG A 38 17.88 -3.27 11.36
N THR A 39 17.89 -2.98 10.07
CA THR A 39 16.77 -3.33 9.18
C THR A 39 16.50 -4.82 9.30
N THR A 40 15.23 -5.18 9.42
CA THR A 40 14.79 -6.58 9.47
C THR A 40 15.26 -7.30 8.21
N ASN A 41 16.15 -8.27 8.38
CA ASN A 41 16.73 -9.03 7.27
C ASN A 41 15.87 -10.26 6.97
N LEU A 42 14.89 -10.08 6.08
CA LEU A 42 14.11 -11.17 5.52
C LEU A 42 14.96 -12.04 4.60
N LYS A 43 14.74 -13.35 4.66
CA LYS A 43 15.39 -14.35 3.82
C LYS A 43 14.42 -14.90 2.78
N PRO A 44 14.88 -15.40 1.63
CA PRO A 44 14.00 -16.07 0.66
C PRO A 44 13.21 -17.25 1.25
N SER A 45 13.73 -17.90 2.29
CA SER A 45 13.09 -19.02 3.00
C SER A 45 12.17 -18.59 4.15
N ASP A 46 12.00 -17.29 4.37
CA ASP A 46 11.15 -16.79 5.45
C ASP A 46 9.66 -16.92 5.08
N PRO A 47 8.78 -17.18 6.06
CA PRO A 47 7.39 -17.50 5.79
C PRO A 47 6.62 -16.31 5.23
N TRP A 48 5.57 -16.62 4.47
CA TRP A 48 4.58 -15.67 3.99
C TRP A 48 3.39 -15.64 4.93
N VAL A 49 2.85 -14.46 5.16
CA VAL A 49 1.53 -14.25 5.75
C VAL A 49 0.59 -13.81 4.63
N PHE A 50 -0.54 -14.50 4.51
CA PHE A 50 -1.70 -14.05 3.76
C PHE A 50 -2.66 -13.34 4.70
N VAL A 51 -3.04 -12.13 4.33
CA VAL A 51 -4.00 -11.29 5.04
C VAL A 51 -5.26 -11.25 4.20
N TYR A 52 -6.41 -11.58 4.78
CA TYR A 52 -7.66 -11.70 4.03
C TYR A 52 -8.86 -11.34 4.88
N PHE A 53 -10.02 -11.33 4.24
CA PHE A 53 -11.32 -11.16 4.89
C PHE A 53 -12.32 -12.20 4.37
N HIS A 54 -13.47 -12.27 5.02
CA HIS A 54 -14.63 -13.03 4.56
C HIS A 54 -15.79 -12.08 4.30
N GLU A 55 -16.67 -12.44 3.36
CA GLU A 55 -17.96 -11.76 3.22
C GLU A 55 -19.00 -12.35 4.19
N PRO A 56 -19.88 -11.53 4.80
CA PRO A 56 -19.87 -10.06 4.78
C PRO A 56 -18.68 -9.51 5.56
N ALA A 57 -18.00 -8.49 5.06
CA ALA A 57 -16.75 -7.92 5.61
C ALA A 57 -16.87 -7.21 6.99
N ASP A 58 -17.66 -7.75 7.90
CA ASP A 58 -18.02 -7.21 9.22
C ASP A 58 -17.37 -7.94 10.40
N GLN A 59 -16.77 -9.11 10.18
CA GLN A 59 -16.05 -9.87 11.22
C GLN A 59 -14.61 -9.38 11.42
N GLY A 60 -14.05 -8.72 10.42
CA GLY A 60 -12.69 -8.19 10.42
C GLY A 60 -11.72 -8.96 9.52
N ILE A 61 -10.44 -8.84 9.85
CA ILE A 61 -9.31 -9.35 9.08
C ILE A 61 -8.78 -10.64 9.68
N TYR A 62 -8.41 -11.58 8.83
CA TYR A 62 -7.88 -12.89 9.15
C TYR A 62 -6.47 -13.03 8.60
N LEU A 63 -5.66 -13.89 9.24
CA LEU A 63 -4.31 -14.22 8.78
C LEU A 63 -4.18 -15.71 8.52
N ALA A 64 -3.35 -16.07 7.55
CA ALA A 64 -2.89 -17.43 7.31
C ALA A 64 -1.38 -17.43 7.05
N LEU A 65 -0.70 -18.50 7.41
CA LEU A 65 0.76 -18.62 7.27
C LEU A 65 1.12 -19.68 6.23
N SER A 66 2.11 -19.40 5.40
CA SER A 66 2.69 -20.34 4.45
C SER A 66 4.21 -20.35 4.52
N ARG A 67 4.81 -21.52 4.31
CA ARG A 67 6.27 -21.70 4.19
C ARG A 67 6.73 -21.92 2.75
N ASP A 68 5.80 -22.23 1.85
CA ASP A 68 6.09 -22.58 0.46
C ASP A 68 5.46 -21.57 -0.53
N GLY A 69 4.56 -20.70 -0.07
CA GLY A 69 3.79 -19.80 -0.90
C GLY A 69 2.64 -20.47 -1.65
N TYR A 70 2.32 -21.74 -1.40
CA TYR A 70 1.20 -22.43 -2.06
C TYR A 70 0.15 -22.90 -1.06
N THR A 71 0.58 -23.34 0.11
CA THR A 71 -0.29 -23.81 1.18
C THR A 71 -0.33 -22.80 2.32
N PHE A 72 -1.49 -22.20 2.58
CA PHE A 72 -1.72 -21.21 3.62
C PHE A 72 -2.63 -21.78 4.71
N THR A 73 -2.07 -22.00 5.90
CA THR A 73 -2.80 -22.50 7.05
C THR A 73 -3.41 -21.33 7.84
N PRO A 74 -4.73 -21.31 8.10
CA PRO A 74 -5.35 -20.28 8.93
C PRO A 74 -4.66 -20.15 10.30
N LEU A 75 -4.43 -18.91 10.74
CA LEU A 75 -3.95 -18.60 12.08
C LEU A 75 -5.14 -18.36 13.02
N ASN A 76 -4.87 -18.32 14.33
CA ASN A 76 -5.89 -18.08 15.36
C ASN A 76 -7.09 -19.03 15.28
N ASP A 77 -6.86 -20.29 14.90
CA ASP A 77 -7.89 -21.31 14.71
C ASP A 77 -9.03 -20.87 13.76
N GLY A 78 -8.69 -20.05 12.76
CA GLY A 78 -9.64 -19.51 11.78
C GLY A 78 -10.50 -18.37 12.31
N GLN A 79 -10.19 -17.80 13.47
CA GLN A 79 -10.90 -16.65 14.05
C GLN A 79 -10.34 -15.31 13.55
N PRO A 80 -11.15 -14.23 13.54
CA PRO A 80 -10.67 -12.89 13.19
C PRO A 80 -9.44 -12.48 13.99
N TRP A 81 -8.43 -11.99 13.29
CA TRP A 81 -7.18 -11.48 13.86
C TRP A 81 -7.31 -10.03 14.33
N VAL A 82 -7.93 -9.18 13.52
CA VAL A 82 -8.28 -7.79 13.83
C VAL A 82 -9.77 -7.61 13.58
N LYS A 83 -10.50 -7.14 14.58
CA LYS A 83 -11.95 -6.89 14.47
C LYS A 83 -12.21 -5.41 14.18
N PRO A 84 -13.35 -5.04 13.56
CA PRO A 84 -13.70 -3.64 13.40
C PRO A 84 -13.88 -2.95 14.76
N ASP A 85 -13.38 -1.71 14.88
CA ASP A 85 -13.52 -0.91 16.11
C ASP A 85 -14.92 -0.28 16.23
N LEU A 86 -15.58 -0.05 15.09
CA LEU A 86 -16.88 0.60 15.02
C LEU A 86 -17.98 -0.33 14.48
N PRO A 87 -19.22 -0.20 14.98
CA PRO A 87 -20.37 -0.87 14.37
C PRO A 87 -20.52 -0.46 12.90
N SER A 88 -20.74 -1.45 12.03
CA SER A 88 -20.92 -1.26 10.57
C SER A 88 -19.69 -0.78 9.81
N GLU A 89 -18.51 -0.76 10.43
CA GLU A 89 -17.25 -0.61 9.71
C GLU A 89 -16.96 -1.85 8.88
N LEU A 90 -16.60 -1.65 7.60
CA LEU A 90 -16.12 -2.73 6.76
C LEU A 90 -14.60 -2.78 6.84
N MET A 91 -14.08 -4.00 6.95
CA MET A 91 -12.65 -4.27 6.81
C MET A 91 -12.45 -5.27 5.68
N ARG A 92 -12.20 -4.75 4.47
CA ARG A 92 -11.99 -5.56 3.25
C ARG A 92 -10.86 -5.03 2.39
N ASP A 93 -10.46 -5.84 1.41
CA ASP A 93 -9.39 -5.53 0.44
C ASP A 93 -8.12 -5.06 1.16
N VAL A 94 -7.67 -5.88 2.11
CA VAL A 94 -6.71 -5.50 3.13
C VAL A 94 -5.26 -5.61 2.63
N TYR A 95 -4.49 -4.56 2.88
CA TYR A 95 -3.07 -4.50 2.57
C TYR A 95 -2.22 -4.21 3.81
N ILE A 96 -1.28 -5.12 4.12
CA ILE A 96 -0.30 -4.92 5.20
C ILE A 96 1.10 -4.77 4.60
N THR A 97 1.82 -3.73 5.04
CA THR A 97 3.22 -3.51 4.68
C THR A 97 4.08 -3.21 5.89
N ARG A 98 5.35 -3.60 5.81
CA ARG A 98 6.36 -3.24 6.81
C ARG A 98 6.88 -1.83 6.53
N THR A 99 7.08 -1.05 7.57
CA THR A 99 7.67 0.28 7.46
C THR A 99 9.12 0.21 6.96
N PRO A 100 9.65 1.28 6.34
CA PRO A 100 10.99 1.28 5.74
C PRO A 100 12.13 1.04 6.73
N ASP A 101 11.93 1.40 8.00
CA ASP A 101 12.86 1.11 9.09
C ASP A 101 12.88 -0.39 9.49
N GLY A 102 11.89 -1.15 9.05
CA GLY A 102 11.75 -2.58 9.27
C GLY A 102 11.08 -2.97 10.59
N HIS A 103 10.67 -2.01 11.42
CA HIS A 103 10.27 -2.26 12.80
C HIS A 103 8.76 -2.27 13.04
N HIS A 104 7.99 -1.62 12.17
CA HIS A 104 6.55 -1.48 12.31
C HIS A 104 5.83 -2.04 11.09
N PHE A 105 4.53 -2.24 11.25
CA PHE A 105 3.61 -2.69 10.22
C PHE A 105 2.47 -1.68 10.12
N ARG A 106 1.99 -1.52 8.90
CA ARG A 106 0.85 -0.67 8.60
C ARG A 106 -0.14 -1.44 7.77
N MET A 107 -1.37 -1.43 8.23
CA MET A 107 -2.52 -1.95 7.53
C MET A 107 -3.32 -0.79 6.93
N VAL A 108 -3.71 -0.94 5.67
CA VAL A 108 -4.72 -0.12 5.01
C VAL A 108 -5.83 -1.03 4.48
N PHE A 109 -7.06 -0.54 4.45
CA PHE A 109 -8.23 -1.32 4.01
C PHE A 109 -9.35 -0.43 3.49
N THR A 110 -10.26 -1.01 2.71
CA THR A 110 -11.50 -0.35 2.30
C THR A 110 -12.42 -0.16 3.51
N TRP A 111 -12.76 1.09 3.82
CA TRP A 111 -13.57 1.44 5.00
C TRP A 111 -15.08 1.24 4.79
N ALA A 112 -15.56 1.42 3.55
CA ALA A 112 -16.98 1.36 3.21
C ALA A 112 -17.19 1.10 1.71
N TRP A 113 -18.38 0.57 1.36
CA TRP A 113 -18.81 0.43 -0.04
C TRP A 113 -18.93 1.78 -0.75
N HIS A 114 -19.35 2.83 -0.05
CA HIS A 114 -19.48 4.17 -0.61
C HIS A 114 -18.76 5.19 0.26
N GLY A 115 -18.24 6.22 -0.39
CA GLY A 115 -17.58 7.34 0.28
C GLY A 115 -16.15 7.54 -0.19
N ASN A 116 -15.44 8.37 0.56
CA ASN A 116 -14.18 8.99 0.17
C ASN A 116 -12.99 8.54 1.02
N ALA A 117 -13.16 7.46 1.79
CA ALA A 117 -12.27 7.13 2.90
C ALA A 117 -11.67 5.73 2.82
N ILE A 118 -10.48 5.61 3.40
CA ILE A 118 -9.79 4.34 3.68
C ILE A 118 -9.61 4.19 5.19
N GLY A 119 -9.45 2.96 5.64
CA GLY A 119 -9.03 2.64 7.00
C GLY A 119 -7.52 2.51 7.11
N VAL A 120 -6.97 2.88 8.26
CA VAL A 120 -5.56 2.70 8.60
C VAL A 120 -5.42 2.22 10.04
N SER A 121 -4.57 1.21 10.27
CA SER A 121 -4.14 0.79 11.60
C SER A 121 -2.66 0.39 11.56
N ASP A 122 -1.96 0.57 12.68
CA ASP A 122 -0.52 0.38 12.79
C ASP A 122 -0.23 -0.69 13.87
N SER A 123 0.85 -1.46 13.71
CA SER A 123 1.27 -2.48 14.67
C SER A 123 2.79 -2.58 14.77
N ASP A 124 3.31 -2.82 15.97
CA ASP A 124 4.75 -3.04 16.19
C ASP A 124 5.13 -4.53 16.06
N ASP A 125 4.16 -5.43 16.21
CA ASP A 125 4.42 -6.84 16.43
C ASP A 125 3.49 -7.80 15.67
N LEU A 126 2.57 -7.26 14.87
CA LEU A 126 1.45 -7.93 14.19
C LEU A 126 0.41 -8.57 15.12
N MET A 127 0.60 -8.53 16.43
CA MET A 127 -0.31 -9.11 17.43
C MET A 127 -1.29 -8.05 17.93
N HIS A 128 -0.75 -6.86 18.23
CA HIS A 128 -1.49 -5.74 18.79
C HIS A 128 -1.58 -4.63 17.76
N TRP A 129 -2.79 -4.17 17.51
CA TRP A 129 -3.08 -3.14 16.51
C TRP A 129 -3.57 -1.87 17.19
N SER A 130 -3.16 -0.73 16.65
CA SER A 130 -3.66 0.57 17.09
C SER A 130 -5.15 0.71 16.76
N PRO A 131 -5.87 1.64 17.42
CA PRO A 131 -7.20 2.02 16.99
C PRO A 131 -7.23 2.38 15.51
N GLN A 132 -8.30 1.95 14.83
CA GLN A 132 -8.53 2.16 13.41
C GLN A 132 -8.84 3.64 13.15
N ARG A 133 -8.19 4.19 12.13
CA ARG A 133 -8.34 5.58 11.71
C ARG A 133 -9.00 5.65 10.35
N LYS A 134 -10.14 6.32 10.28
CA LYS A 134 -10.79 6.70 9.01
C LYS A 134 -10.05 7.90 8.39
N ILE A 135 -9.48 7.71 7.21
CA ILE A 135 -8.80 8.77 6.45
C ILE A 135 -9.65 9.11 5.22
N GLU A 136 -10.25 10.30 5.20
CA GLU A 136 -11.05 10.83 4.08
C GLU A 136 -10.16 11.32 2.94
N ILE A 137 -9.39 10.39 2.36
CA ILE A 137 -8.33 10.66 1.39
C ILE A 137 -8.85 11.33 0.10
N MET A 138 -10.10 11.08 -0.28
CA MET A 138 -10.77 11.68 -1.44
C MET A 138 -11.67 12.89 -1.08
N SER A 139 -11.48 13.52 0.09
CA SER A 139 -12.32 14.65 0.55
C SER A 139 -12.37 15.85 -0.39
N ALA A 140 -11.35 16.04 -1.24
CA ALA A 140 -11.34 17.08 -2.28
C ALA A 140 -12.33 16.83 -3.45
N PHE A 141 -12.97 15.67 -3.49
CA PHE A 141 -13.81 15.19 -4.59
C PHE A 141 -15.23 14.87 -4.12
N PRO A 142 -16.14 15.84 -4.05
CA PRO A 142 -17.46 15.67 -3.42
C PRO A 142 -18.38 14.68 -4.14
N ASN A 143 -18.12 14.36 -5.42
CA ASN A 143 -18.89 13.39 -6.20
C ASN A 143 -18.21 12.01 -6.31
N VAL A 144 -17.14 11.76 -5.55
CA VAL A 144 -16.54 10.42 -5.46
C VAL A 144 -17.58 9.43 -4.93
N GLN A 145 -17.75 8.32 -5.64
CA GLN A 145 -18.71 7.28 -5.27
C GLN A 145 -18.08 6.30 -4.28
N ASN A 146 -16.82 5.96 -4.49
CA ASN A 146 -16.10 4.96 -3.71
C ASN A 146 -14.59 5.21 -3.65
N THR A 147 -13.96 4.64 -2.62
CA THR A 147 -12.52 4.54 -2.43
C THR A 147 -12.20 3.13 -1.94
N TRP A 148 -11.70 2.27 -2.81
CA TRP A 148 -11.59 0.81 -2.57
C TRP A 148 -10.17 0.29 -2.79
N ALA A 149 -9.88 -0.86 -2.19
CA ALA A 149 -8.65 -1.64 -2.33
C ALA A 149 -7.38 -0.76 -2.23
N PRO A 150 -7.16 -0.07 -1.11
CA PRO A 150 -5.97 0.72 -0.94
C PRO A 150 -4.74 -0.17 -0.73
N GLU A 151 -3.62 0.23 -1.30
CA GLU A 151 -2.30 -0.34 -1.00
C GLU A 151 -1.26 0.77 -0.82
N ALA A 152 -0.22 0.49 -0.05
CA ALA A 152 0.78 1.48 0.35
C ALA A 152 2.22 1.05 0.08
N TYR A 153 2.97 1.93 -0.58
CA TYR A 153 4.32 1.67 -1.06
C TYR A 153 5.26 2.78 -0.62
N TRP A 154 6.38 2.42 0.00
CA TRP A 154 7.42 3.40 0.29
C TRP A 154 8.22 3.72 -0.97
N ASP A 155 8.16 4.98 -1.40
CA ASP A 155 8.93 5.47 -2.53
C ASP A 155 10.26 6.05 -2.04
N LYS A 156 11.33 5.25 -2.16
CA LYS A 156 12.69 5.66 -1.76
C LYS A 156 13.19 6.91 -2.49
N GLN A 157 12.72 7.17 -3.71
CA GLN A 157 13.16 8.32 -4.49
C GLN A 157 12.57 9.62 -3.94
N HIS A 158 11.30 9.59 -3.53
CA HIS A 158 10.59 10.75 -2.99
C HIS A 158 10.67 10.84 -1.46
N ASN A 159 11.10 9.76 -0.79
CA ASN A 159 11.14 9.65 0.67
C ASN A 159 9.75 9.87 1.30
N ASP A 160 8.73 9.30 0.67
CA ASP A 160 7.34 9.34 1.09
C ASP A 160 6.61 8.02 0.79
N TRP A 161 5.40 7.90 1.33
CA TRP A 161 4.48 6.83 0.99
C TRP A 161 3.66 7.23 -0.21
N LEU A 162 3.62 6.35 -1.21
CA LEU A 162 2.62 6.31 -2.27
C LEU A 162 1.48 5.39 -1.83
N ILE A 163 0.28 5.93 -1.70
CA ILE A 163 -0.94 5.15 -1.54
C ILE A 163 -1.62 5.08 -2.89
N ILE A 164 -1.98 3.88 -3.36
CA ILE A 164 -2.82 3.67 -4.54
C ILE A 164 -4.16 3.10 -4.09
N PHE A 165 -5.23 3.39 -4.82
CA PHE A 165 -6.57 2.87 -4.55
C PHE A 165 -7.47 3.04 -5.78
N SER A 166 -8.58 2.33 -5.80
CA SER A 166 -9.57 2.43 -6.86
C SER A 166 -10.67 3.42 -6.49
N ALA A 167 -11.02 4.31 -7.43
CA ALA A 167 -12.14 5.23 -7.23
C ALA A 167 -12.94 5.43 -8.51
N SER A 168 -14.24 5.65 -8.34
CA SER A 168 -15.17 6.08 -9.39
C SER A 168 -15.98 7.28 -8.92
N PHE A 169 -16.66 7.93 -9.85
CA PHE A 169 -17.34 9.20 -9.61
C PHE A 169 -18.76 9.15 -10.16
N ASN A 170 -19.70 9.62 -9.35
CA ASN A 170 -21.05 9.89 -9.80
C ASN A 170 -21.08 11.13 -10.70
N ALA A 171 -22.08 11.21 -11.57
CA ALA A 171 -22.37 12.43 -12.30
C ALA A 171 -22.69 13.57 -11.32
N ASN A 172 -22.17 14.77 -11.60
CA ASN A 172 -22.45 15.95 -10.81
C ASN A 172 -23.58 16.75 -11.47
N PRO A 173 -24.79 16.80 -10.86
CA PRO A 173 -25.93 17.50 -11.45
C PRO A 173 -25.78 19.03 -11.40
N VAL A 174 -24.96 19.58 -10.50
CA VAL A 174 -24.75 21.03 -10.32
C VAL A 174 -23.78 21.58 -11.37
N THR A 175 -22.68 20.86 -11.62
CA THR A 175 -21.67 21.26 -12.61
C THR A 175 -21.89 20.62 -13.98
N HIS A 176 -22.94 19.80 -14.13
CA HIS A 176 -23.23 18.98 -15.32
C HIS A 176 -22.04 18.12 -15.79
N THR A 177 -21.19 17.71 -14.85
CA THR A 177 -20.04 16.85 -15.16
C THR A 177 -20.49 15.40 -15.20
N PRO A 178 -20.21 14.63 -16.27
CA PRO A 178 -20.52 13.21 -16.32
C PRO A 178 -19.85 12.43 -15.19
N GLY A 179 -20.44 11.29 -14.83
CA GLY A 179 -19.76 10.32 -13.97
C GLY A 179 -18.53 9.74 -14.66
N GLU A 180 -17.61 9.22 -13.87
CA GLU A 180 -16.40 8.58 -14.35
C GLU A 180 -16.28 7.19 -13.72
N GLY A 181 -16.07 6.18 -14.57
CA GLY A 181 -15.87 4.80 -14.11
C GLY A 181 -14.56 4.60 -13.35
N LEU A 182 -14.37 3.40 -12.82
CA LEU A 182 -13.23 3.05 -11.98
C LEU A 182 -11.88 3.37 -12.64
N ARG A 183 -11.00 4.03 -11.89
CA ARG A 183 -9.58 4.26 -12.20
C ARG A 183 -8.74 3.99 -10.97
N ILE A 184 -7.44 3.76 -11.18
CA ILE A 184 -6.48 3.78 -10.08
C ILE A 184 -6.06 5.22 -9.83
N TRP A 185 -6.23 5.65 -8.59
CA TRP A 185 -5.83 6.94 -8.07
C TRP A 185 -4.67 6.75 -7.10
N SER A 186 -3.94 7.83 -6.84
CA SER A 186 -2.91 7.85 -5.82
C SER A 186 -2.92 9.11 -4.99
N SER A 187 -2.36 9.01 -3.79
CA SER A 187 -2.08 10.11 -2.90
C SER A 187 -0.77 9.83 -2.16
N ARG A 188 -0.07 10.87 -1.73
CA ARG A 188 1.21 10.74 -1.02
C ARG A 188 1.17 11.29 0.39
N THR A 189 1.99 10.74 1.28
CA THR A 189 2.16 11.23 2.65
C THR A 189 3.53 10.84 3.21
N THR A 190 4.09 11.67 4.10
CA THR A 190 5.28 11.32 4.88
C THR A 190 4.92 10.90 6.31
N ASP A 191 3.74 11.26 6.81
CA ASP A 191 3.40 11.22 8.24
C ASP A 191 2.06 10.53 8.55
N TRP A 192 1.32 10.10 7.52
CA TRP A 192 -0.02 9.50 7.65
C TRP A 192 -1.02 10.37 8.39
N LYS A 193 -0.83 11.69 8.32
CA LYS A 193 -1.72 12.74 8.82
C LYS A 193 -2.08 13.71 7.70
N ASN A 194 -1.09 14.12 6.92
CA ASN A 194 -1.23 15.04 5.80
C ASN A 194 -1.08 14.27 4.48
N PHE A 195 -2.05 14.39 3.60
CA PHE A 195 -2.08 13.71 2.33
C PHE A 195 -2.05 14.73 1.19
N SER A 196 -1.32 14.43 0.12
CA SER A 196 -1.42 15.21 -1.11
C SER A 196 -2.84 15.13 -1.65
N LYS A 197 -3.24 16.10 -2.48
CA LYS A 197 -4.47 15.95 -3.26
C LYS A 197 -4.35 14.69 -4.13
N PRO A 198 -5.36 13.80 -4.16
CA PRO A 198 -5.28 12.62 -5.00
C PRO A 198 -5.27 12.95 -6.50
N GLU A 199 -4.52 12.14 -7.25
CA GLU A 199 -4.36 12.26 -8.70
C GLU A 199 -4.59 10.90 -9.37
N LYS A 200 -4.93 10.89 -10.65
CA LYS A 200 -5.04 9.64 -11.41
C LYS A 200 -3.65 9.01 -11.55
N PHE A 201 -3.53 7.77 -11.12
CA PHE A 201 -2.29 7.01 -11.15
C PHE A 201 -2.17 6.12 -12.39
N PHE A 202 -3.29 5.50 -12.79
CA PHE A 202 -3.36 4.69 -14.00
C PHE A 202 -4.71 4.88 -14.70
N ASP A 203 -4.66 5.41 -15.92
CA ASP A 203 -5.81 5.62 -16.80
C ASP A 203 -5.41 5.30 -18.24
N ARG A 204 -5.99 4.24 -18.80
CA ARG A 204 -5.78 3.80 -20.19
C ARG A 204 -7.06 3.87 -21.02
N GLY A 205 -8.06 4.63 -20.56
CA GLY A 205 -9.34 4.79 -21.25
C GLY A 205 -10.34 3.65 -21.03
N PHE A 206 -10.07 2.71 -20.12
CA PHE A 206 -10.97 1.64 -19.73
C PHE A 206 -11.07 1.54 -18.19
N PRO A 207 -12.16 0.97 -17.62
CA PRO A 207 -12.32 0.86 -16.18
C PRO A 207 -11.34 -0.16 -15.58
N VAL A 208 -10.64 0.26 -14.52
CA VAL A 208 -9.58 -0.52 -13.87
C VAL A 208 -9.74 -0.42 -12.35
N ILE A 209 -9.51 -1.54 -11.67
CA ILE A 209 -9.64 -1.67 -10.21
C ILE A 209 -8.55 -2.62 -9.67
N ASP A 210 -8.38 -2.64 -8.35
CA ASP A 210 -7.57 -3.59 -7.58
C ASP A 210 -6.14 -3.69 -8.11
N ALA A 211 -5.41 -2.57 -8.07
CA ALA A 211 -4.01 -2.55 -8.49
C ALA A 211 -3.07 -2.93 -7.35
N THR A 212 -2.11 -3.78 -7.66
CA THR A 212 -1.00 -4.14 -6.77
C THR A 212 0.35 -3.90 -7.42
N LEU A 213 1.36 -3.49 -6.65
CA LEU A 213 2.72 -3.26 -7.12
C LEU A 213 3.70 -4.27 -6.54
N PHE A 214 4.55 -4.80 -7.40
CA PHE A 214 5.53 -5.82 -7.06
C PHE A 214 6.93 -5.40 -7.52
N HIS A 215 7.87 -5.32 -6.59
CA HIS A 215 9.28 -5.10 -6.91
C HIS A 215 9.89 -6.37 -7.51
N ARG A 216 10.18 -6.33 -8.81
CA ARG A 216 10.73 -7.45 -9.54
C ARG A 216 12.24 -7.32 -9.71
N THR A 217 12.93 -8.45 -9.58
CA THR A 217 14.35 -8.57 -9.94
C THR A 217 14.51 -9.69 -10.97
N THR A 218 14.90 -9.34 -12.19
CA THR A 218 15.13 -10.31 -13.27
C THR A 218 16.44 -9.98 -13.97
N ASN A 219 17.35 -10.96 -14.10
CA ASN A 219 18.66 -10.77 -14.74
C ASN A 219 19.42 -9.54 -14.19
N ASN A 220 19.44 -9.38 -12.86
CA ASN A 220 20.05 -8.24 -12.14
C ASN A 220 19.48 -6.85 -12.49
N LYS A 221 18.32 -6.79 -13.14
CA LYS A 221 17.55 -5.55 -13.33
C LYS A 221 16.43 -5.51 -12.31
N HIS A 222 16.28 -4.34 -11.69
CA HIS A 222 15.21 -4.04 -10.74
C HIS A 222 14.20 -3.13 -11.42
N ASP A 223 12.94 -3.54 -11.42
CA ASP A 223 11.82 -2.73 -11.86
C ASP A 223 10.59 -2.99 -10.98
N VAL A 224 9.49 -2.32 -11.30
CA VAL A 224 8.21 -2.51 -10.62
C VAL A 224 7.21 -3.03 -11.63
N VAL A 225 6.51 -4.10 -11.27
CA VAL A 225 5.35 -4.58 -12.00
C VAL A 225 4.09 -4.11 -11.28
N MET A 226 3.11 -3.64 -12.03
CA MET A 226 1.75 -3.45 -11.56
C MET A 226 0.87 -4.54 -12.16
N VAL A 227 0.13 -5.25 -11.32
CA VAL A 227 -0.96 -6.13 -11.73
C VAL A 227 -2.27 -5.45 -11.33
N LEU A 228 -3.29 -5.53 -12.19
CA LEU A 228 -4.57 -4.84 -12.03
C LEU A 228 -5.69 -5.65 -12.70
N LYS A 229 -6.92 -5.43 -12.27
CA LYS A 229 -8.11 -5.97 -12.94
C LYS A 229 -8.61 -5.03 -14.03
N ASP A 230 -8.82 -5.58 -15.21
CA ASP A 230 -9.56 -4.94 -16.30
C ASP A 230 -11.07 -5.15 -16.09
N GLN A 231 -11.77 -4.10 -15.66
CA GLN A 231 -13.20 -4.14 -15.34
C GLN A 231 -14.08 -3.88 -16.59
N THR A 232 -13.56 -4.13 -17.80
CA THR A 232 -14.33 -3.94 -19.04
C THR A 232 -15.46 -4.98 -19.15
N VAL A 233 -16.68 -4.49 -19.41
CA VAL A 233 -17.92 -5.28 -19.50
C VAL A 233 -18.14 -5.84 -20.91
N ASP A 234 -17.80 -5.06 -21.94
CA ASP A 234 -18.02 -5.41 -23.34
C ASP A 234 -16.80 -5.01 -24.20
N PRO A 235 -16.01 -5.96 -24.73
CA PRO A 235 -16.12 -7.40 -24.46
C PRO A 235 -15.87 -7.70 -22.96
N LEU A 236 -16.48 -8.77 -22.45
CA LEU A 236 -16.29 -9.17 -21.05
C LEU A 236 -14.83 -9.58 -20.82
N LEU A 237 -14.11 -8.80 -19.99
CA LEU A 237 -12.75 -9.11 -19.58
C LEU A 237 -12.72 -9.59 -18.13
N TYR A 238 -12.88 -8.69 -17.15
CA TYR A 238 -12.94 -9.01 -15.71
C TYR A 238 -11.80 -9.95 -15.29
N ASN A 239 -10.59 -9.64 -15.72
CA ASN A 239 -9.40 -10.46 -15.54
C ASN A 239 -8.17 -9.58 -15.26
N GLU A 240 -7.11 -10.22 -14.79
CA GLU A 240 -5.89 -9.58 -14.42
C GLU A 240 -5.00 -9.34 -15.65
N ARG A 241 -4.38 -8.17 -15.66
CA ARG A 241 -3.38 -7.75 -16.64
C ARG A 241 -2.23 -7.10 -15.90
N TRP A 242 -1.07 -7.03 -16.53
CA TRP A 242 0.11 -6.44 -15.91
C TRP A 242 0.85 -5.47 -16.84
N THR A 243 1.58 -4.55 -16.22
CA THR A 243 2.51 -3.63 -16.88
C THR A 243 3.71 -3.39 -15.98
N SER A 244 4.78 -2.78 -16.48
CA SER A 244 5.96 -2.48 -15.65
C SER A 244 6.47 -1.05 -15.82
N ALA A 245 7.25 -0.61 -14.84
CA ALA A 245 7.86 0.70 -14.77
C ALA A 245 9.22 0.64 -14.05
N PRO A 246 10.10 1.63 -14.26
CA PRO A 246 11.37 1.72 -13.53
C PRO A 246 11.21 1.91 -12.01
N THR A 247 10.12 2.57 -11.58
CA THR A 247 9.84 2.85 -10.16
C THR A 247 8.35 2.67 -9.87
N VAL A 248 7.98 2.72 -8.58
CA VAL A 248 6.57 2.68 -8.13
C VAL A 248 5.75 3.87 -8.65
N SER A 249 6.41 4.90 -9.18
CA SER A 249 5.77 6.11 -9.72
C SER A 249 5.59 6.08 -11.24
N GLY A 250 5.97 5.00 -11.91
CA GLY A 250 6.00 4.96 -13.38
C GLY A 250 7.31 5.49 -13.99
N PRO A 251 7.30 5.89 -15.28
CA PRO A 251 6.16 5.77 -16.20
C PRO A 251 5.84 4.30 -16.53
N TRP A 252 4.56 3.99 -16.65
CA TRP A 252 4.07 2.64 -16.94
C TRP A 252 4.20 2.29 -18.43
N GLY A 253 4.77 1.12 -18.71
CA GLY A 253 5.01 0.60 -20.05
C GLY A 253 3.75 0.12 -20.79
N LYS A 254 3.92 -0.86 -21.67
CA LYS A 254 2.81 -1.50 -22.38
C LYS A 254 2.03 -2.40 -21.41
N LEU A 255 0.71 -2.46 -21.58
CA LEU A 255 -0.16 -3.38 -20.86
C LEU A 255 -0.18 -4.74 -21.55
N SER A 256 -0.11 -5.82 -20.77
CA SER A 256 -0.17 -7.21 -21.25
C SER A 256 -1.56 -7.58 -21.78
N GLY A 257 -1.70 -8.78 -22.34
CA GLY A 257 -3.02 -9.44 -22.43
C GLY A 257 -3.47 -9.97 -21.05
N PRO A 258 -4.69 -10.54 -20.97
CA PRO A 258 -5.15 -11.28 -19.79
C PRO A 258 -4.15 -12.38 -19.39
N ILE A 259 -3.95 -12.57 -18.08
CA ILE A 259 -3.11 -13.66 -17.54
C ILE A 259 -3.93 -14.83 -17.00
N ASN A 260 -5.24 -14.65 -16.85
CA ASN A 260 -6.20 -15.59 -16.30
C ASN A 260 -7.60 -15.33 -16.88
N GLU A 261 -8.57 -16.12 -16.45
CA GLU A 261 -9.97 -16.06 -16.87
C GLU A 261 -10.73 -14.85 -16.33
N SER A 262 -11.90 -14.60 -16.93
CA SER A 262 -12.87 -13.62 -16.47
C SER A 262 -13.49 -13.98 -15.12
N TRP A 263 -14.03 -12.97 -14.45
CA TRP A 263 -14.65 -13.04 -13.12
C TRP A 263 -13.65 -13.22 -11.97
N SER A 264 -12.48 -12.63 -12.16
CA SER A 264 -11.36 -12.62 -11.22
C SER A 264 -11.10 -11.19 -10.75
N GLU A 265 -10.65 -11.03 -9.50
CA GLU A 265 -10.27 -9.73 -8.94
C GLU A 265 -9.25 -9.81 -7.81
N GLY A 266 -8.85 -8.65 -7.30
CA GLY A 266 -7.96 -8.58 -6.14
C GLY A 266 -6.59 -9.23 -6.32
N PRO A 267 -5.82 -8.88 -7.37
CA PRO A 267 -4.52 -9.47 -7.59
C PRO A 267 -3.56 -9.15 -6.44
N SER A 268 -2.75 -10.14 -6.05
CA SER A 268 -1.57 -9.93 -5.21
C SER A 268 -0.41 -10.80 -5.68
N VAL A 269 0.83 -10.35 -5.49
CA VAL A 269 2.01 -10.99 -6.10
C VAL A 269 3.05 -11.35 -5.06
N ILE A 270 3.58 -12.58 -5.12
CA ILE A 270 4.77 -12.99 -4.35
C ILE A 270 5.84 -13.63 -5.25
N GLN A 271 7.06 -13.77 -4.70
CA GLN A 271 8.16 -14.50 -5.32
C GLN A 271 8.45 -15.79 -4.55
N VAL A 272 8.36 -16.94 -5.21
CA VAL A 272 8.76 -18.24 -4.67
C VAL A 272 9.84 -18.85 -5.57
N GLY A 273 11.08 -18.86 -5.09
CA GLY A 273 12.22 -19.27 -5.92
C GLY A 273 12.30 -18.41 -7.18
N ASN A 274 12.24 -19.05 -8.35
CA ASN A 274 12.27 -18.36 -9.65
C ASN A 274 10.88 -17.98 -10.19
N HIS A 275 9.82 -18.35 -9.48
CA HIS A 275 8.43 -18.13 -9.90
C HIS A 275 7.89 -16.87 -9.23
N ALA A 276 7.33 -15.96 -10.03
CA ALA A 276 6.39 -14.97 -9.56
C ALA A 276 5.00 -15.59 -9.61
N ILE A 277 4.26 -15.52 -8.51
CA ILE A 277 2.89 -16.04 -8.40
C ILE A 277 1.96 -14.84 -8.24
N VAL A 278 0.94 -14.76 -9.08
CA VAL A 278 -0.15 -13.80 -8.97
C VAL A 278 -1.37 -14.57 -8.47
N TYR A 279 -1.85 -14.24 -7.27
CA TYR A 279 -3.11 -14.75 -6.75
C TYR A 279 -4.25 -13.79 -7.02
N TYR A 280 -5.47 -14.30 -7.11
CA TYR A 280 -6.69 -13.53 -7.31
C TYR A 280 -7.92 -14.28 -6.77
N ASP A 281 -8.99 -13.55 -6.51
CA ASP A 281 -10.29 -14.05 -6.07
C ASP A 281 -11.18 -14.26 -7.31
N HIS A 282 -11.45 -15.52 -7.67
CA HIS A 282 -12.48 -15.82 -8.65
C HIS A 282 -13.83 -15.86 -7.93
N TYR A 283 -14.60 -14.78 -8.06
CA TYR A 283 -15.78 -14.53 -7.21
C TYR A 283 -17.09 -15.11 -7.74
N ARG A 284 -17.10 -15.72 -8.94
CA ARG A 284 -18.35 -16.17 -9.56
C ARG A 284 -18.78 -17.59 -9.11
N PRO A 285 -20.07 -17.79 -8.77
CA PRO A 285 -20.64 -19.13 -8.56
C PRO A 285 -20.51 -20.05 -9.78
N PRO A 286 -20.47 -21.40 -9.59
CA PRO A 286 -20.70 -22.12 -8.33
C PRO A 286 -19.46 -22.34 -7.47
N HIS A 287 -18.29 -21.88 -7.90
CA HIS A 287 -17.01 -22.18 -7.24
C HIS A 287 -16.23 -20.90 -6.89
N PRO A 288 -16.77 -20.02 -6.01
CA PRO A 288 -15.98 -18.91 -5.52
C PRO A 288 -14.75 -19.46 -4.79
N ARG A 289 -13.54 -19.08 -5.23
CA ARG A 289 -12.28 -19.64 -4.73
C ARG A 289 -11.12 -18.68 -4.98
N TYR A 290 -10.08 -18.82 -4.16
CA TYR A 290 -8.81 -18.15 -4.38
C TYR A 290 -7.97 -18.98 -5.35
N GLU A 291 -7.46 -18.35 -6.41
CA GLU A 291 -6.74 -19.00 -7.50
C GLU A 291 -5.41 -18.31 -7.75
N GLY A 292 -4.57 -18.91 -8.59
CA GLY A 292 -3.26 -18.34 -8.90
C GLY A 292 -2.70 -18.78 -10.23
N VAL A 293 -1.90 -17.88 -10.81
CA VAL A 293 -1.06 -18.17 -11.97
C VAL A 293 0.39 -17.86 -11.64
N GLU A 294 1.31 -18.69 -12.14
CA GLU A 294 2.75 -18.49 -11.99
C GLU A 294 3.45 -18.21 -13.31
N THR A 295 4.57 -17.48 -13.22
CA THR A 295 5.45 -17.21 -14.35
C THR A 295 6.92 -17.13 -13.91
N THR A 296 7.83 -17.42 -14.83
CA THR A 296 9.27 -17.19 -14.65
C THR A 296 9.81 -16.09 -15.56
N ASP A 297 9.04 -15.68 -16.58
CA ASP A 297 9.46 -14.72 -17.61
C ASP A 297 8.48 -13.55 -17.82
N TRP A 298 7.35 -13.56 -17.10
CA TRP A 298 6.24 -12.60 -17.23
C TRP A 298 5.55 -12.59 -18.60
N ILE A 299 5.83 -13.59 -19.44
CA ILE A 299 5.26 -13.74 -20.78
C ILE A 299 4.32 -14.95 -20.78
N HIS A 300 4.77 -16.08 -20.24
CA HIS A 300 4.02 -17.32 -20.18
C HIS A 300 3.51 -17.55 -18.75
N TRP A 301 2.24 -17.93 -18.67
CA TRP A 301 1.52 -18.13 -17.41
C TRP A 301 0.99 -19.55 -17.32
N SER A 302 0.97 -20.11 -16.11
CA SER A 302 0.41 -21.43 -15.84
C SER A 302 -0.38 -21.38 -14.54
N SER A 303 -1.57 -21.99 -14.52
CA SER A 303 -2.34 -22.14 -13.27
C SER A 303 -1.52 -22.93 -12.24
N VAL A 304 -1.67 -22.55 -10.98
CA VAL A 304 -1.11 -23.26 -9.82
C VAL A 304 -2.19 -23.80 -8.88
N ASP A 305 -3.44 -23.82 -9.32
CA ASP A 305 -4.60 -24.13 -8.46
C ASP A 305 -4.49 -25.55 -7.86
N ASP A 306 -3.99 -26.52 -8.64
CA ASP A 306 -3.76 -27.90 -8.18
C ASP A 306 -2.73 -28.02 -7.05
N LYS A 307 -1.89 -27.00 -6.86
CA LYS A 307 -0.87 -26.93 -5.80
C LYS A 307 -1.32 -26.08 -4.62
N MET A 308 -2.37 -25.28 -4.79
CA MET A 308 -2.80 -24.27 -3.82
C MET A 308 -3.75 -24.87 -2.78
N HIS A 309 -3.54 -24.47 -1.53
CA HIS A 309 -4.50 -24.73 -0.46
C HIS A 309 -4.63 -23.47 0.41
N PHE A 310 -5.81 -22.85 0.34
CA PHE A 310 -6.12 -21.58 0.97
C PHE A 310 -7.25 -21.75 1.99
N PRO A 311 -7.38 -20.83 2.97
CA PRO A 311 -8.55 -20.79 3.83
C PRO A 311 -9.84 -20.71 3.01
N ASP A 312 -10.84 -21.51 3.39
CA ASP A 312 -12.15 -21.50 2.73
C ASP A 312 -12.78 -20.11 2.77
N ALA A 313 -13.44 -19.70 1.69
CA ALA A 313 -14.10 -18.40 1.55
C ALA A 313 -13.20 -17.18 1.75
N ALA A 314 -11.87 -17.32 1.69
CA ALA A 314 -10.96 -16.18 1.66
C ALA A 314 -11.25 -15.29 0.44
N LYS A 315 -11.21 -13.97 0.65
CA LYS A 315 -11.42 -12.96 -0.37
C LYS A 315 -10.19 -12.05 -0.49
N HIS A 316 -10.23 -11.15 -1.46
CA HIS A 316 -9.16 -10.20 -1.80
C HIS A 316 -8.37 -9.69 -0.58
N GLY A 317 -7.08 -9.99 -0.58
CA GLY A 317 -6.16 -9.42 0.38
C GLY A 317 -4.71 -9.45 -0.11
N SER A 318 -3.76 -9.44 0.81
CA SER A 318 -2.35 -9.20 0.53
C SER A 318 -1.44 -10.22 1.15
N PHE A 319 -0.21 -10.30 0.63
CA PHE A 319 0.81 -11.21 1.10
C PHE A 319 2.07 -10.45 1.46
N PHE A 320 2.69 -10.80 2.57
CA PHE A 320 3.97 -10.23 2.96
C PHE A 320 4.83 -11.24 3.72
N GLN A 321 6.15 -11.09 3.64
CA GLN A 321 7.06 -11.96 4.38
C GLN A 321 7.24 -11.49 5.83
N VAL A 322 7.36 -12.47 6.72
CA VAL A 322 7.69 -12.28 8.13
C VAL A 322 8.93 -13.08 8.47
N THR A 323 9.74 -12.61 9.41
CA THR A 323 10.85 -13.40 9.94
C THR A 323 10.33 -14.67 10.62
N GLN A 324 11.20 -15.68 10.78
CA GLN A 324 10.84 -16.87 11.58
C GLN A 324 10.36 -16.51 12.99
N ALA A 325 10.96 -15.50 13.64
CA ALA A 325 10.57 -15.10 14.99
C ALA A 325 9.16 -14.47 15.03
N GLU A 326 8.82 -13.66 14.03
CA GLU A 326 7.47 -13.11 13.88
C GLU A 326 6.46 -14.22 13.55
N ALA A 327 6.80 -15.15 12.64
CA ALA A 327 5.95 -16.29 12.32
C ALA A 327 5.64 -17.15 13.56
N GLN A 328 6.63 -17.43 14.41
CA GLN A 328 6.43 -18.18 15.66
C GLN A 328 5.53 -17.42 16.65
N ARG A 329 5.64 -16.09 16.70
CA ARG A 329 4.76 -15.25 17.52
C ARG A 329 3.31 -15.30 17.02
N LEU A 330 3.10 -15.22 15.71
CA LEU A 330 1.78 -15.35 15.11
C LEU A 330 1.15 -16.72 15.40
N LEU A 331 1.94 -17.79 15.27
CA LEU A 331 1.50 -19.16 15.54
C LEU A 331 1.11 -19.40 17.02
N SER A 332 1.55 -18.55 17.95
CA SER A 332 1.24 -18.74 19.37
C SER A 332 -0.10 -18.13 19.79
N ARG A 333 -0.79 -17.39 18.92
CA ARG A 333 -2.10 -16.80 19.23
C ARG A 333 -3.20 -17.83 19.01
N HIS A 334 -3.97 -18.04 20.06
CA HIS A 334 -5.20 -18.84 20.02
C HIS A 334 -6.23 -18.14 20.92
N ASP A 335 -7.16 -17.43 20.28
CA ASP A 335 -8.27 -16.80 20.98
C ASP A 335 -9.38 -17.82 21.22
N PRO A 336 -10.12 -17.73 22.34
CA PRO A 336 -11.28 -18.59 22.56
C PRO A 336 -12.31 -18.42 21.44
N GLN A 337 -12.85 -19.54 20.94
CA GLN A 337 -14.02 -19.48 20.05
C GLN A 337 -15.17 -18.76 20.77
N GLN A 338 -15.73 -17.75 20.11
CA GLN A 338 -16.81 -16.92 20.65
C GLN A 338 -18.18 -17.56 20.48
#